data_AF-A0AAD2A4U0-F1
#
_entry.id   AF-A0AAD2A4U0-F1
#
_cell.length_a   1.000
_cell.length_b   1.000
_cell.length_c   1.000
_cell.angle_alpha   90.00
_cell.angle_beta   90.00
_cell.angle_gamma   90.00
#
_symmetry.space_group_name_H-M   'P 1'
#
loop_
_entity.id
_entity.type
_entity.pdbx_description
1 polymer ?
#
loop_
_entity_poly.entity_id
_entity_poly.type
_entity_poly.pdbx_seq_one_letter_code
_entity_poly.pdbx_strand_id
1 'polypeptide(L)'
;MFVSRFAVVAALFLISSFVLGCNGQLTYTFYSSSCQNVSGVVRNILERAQQSDVRIGAKLIRLHFHDCFVNGCDGSILLDNADGIESEKDAGPNKDSADGFDVVDDIKTALENVCPGVVSCADILALASQISVTLVS
;
A
#
# COMPACT_ATOMS: atom_id res chain seq x y z
N MET A 1 52.02 -3.17 11.03
CA MET A 1 51.14 -2.00 11.22
C MET A 1 49.98 -1.93 10.21
N PHE A 2 50.20 -2.24 8.93
CA PHE A 2 49.14 -2.23 7.88
C PHE A 2 48.01 -3.26 8.10
N VAL A 3 48.34 -4.50 8.47
CA VAL A 3 47.35 -5.59 8.71
C VAL A 3 46.38 -5.25 9.86
N SER A 4 46.89 -4.60 10.91
CA SER A 4 46.09 -4.20 12.08
C SER A 4 45.10 -3.08 11.75
N ARG A 5 45.46 -2.13 10.88
CA ARG A 5 44.54 -1.08 10.42
C ARG A 5 43.44 -1.62 9.50
N PHE A 6 43.78 -2.58 8.63
CA PHE A 6 42.80 -3.22 7.75
C PHE A 6 41.77 -4.06 8.52
N ALA A 7 42.23 -4.81 9.53
CA ALA A 7 41.37 -5.58 10.42
C ALA A 7 40.42 -4.69 11.25
N VAL A 8 40.91 -3.54 11.74
CA VAL A 8 40.06 -2.57 12.47
C VAL A 8 39.01 -1.94 11.57
N VAL A 9 39.36 -1.57 10.33
CA VAL A 9 38.39 -1.01 9.37
C VAL A 9 37.34 -2.05 8.97
N ALA A 10 37.74 -3.29 8.73
CA ALA A 10 36.81 -4.38 8.42
C ALA A 10 35.86 -4.69 9.61
N ALA A 11 36.38 -4.67 10.84
CA ALA A 11 35.56 -4.86 12.04
C ALA A 11 34.55 -3.72 12.23
N LEU A 12 34.94 -2.46 12.01
CA LEU A 12 34.03 -1.32 12.09
C LEU A 12 32.93 -1.37 11.03
N PHE A 13 33.25 -1.83 9.81
CA PHE A 13 32.28 -2.00 8.73
C PHE A 13 31.25 -3.08 9.07
N LEU A 14 31.69 -4.24 9.58
CA LEU A 14 30.81 -5.34 10.02
C LEU A 14 29.92 -4.95 11.22
N ILE A 15 30.46 -4.18 12.16
CA ILE A 15 29.68 -3.66 13.29
C ILE A 15 28.61 -2.68 12.78
N SER A 16 28.96 -1.78 11.85
CA SER A 16 28.01 -0.85 11.21
C SER A 16 26.88 -1.57 10.47
N SER A 17 27.15 -2.71 9.82
CA SER A 17 26.14 -3.53 9.15
C SER A 17 25.11 -4.12 10.11
N PHE A 18 25.50 -4.38 11.37
CA PHE A 18 24.63 -4.99 12.38
C PHE A 18 23.72 -3.97 13.09
N VAL A 19 24.08 -2.68 13.09
CA VAL A 19 23.30 -1.62 13.77
C VAL A 19 22.21 -0.99 12.89
N LEU A 20 22.27 -1.21 11.57
CA LEU A 20 21.34 -0.66 10.57
C LEU A 20 20.22 -1.66 10.22
N GLY A 21 19.64 -2.31 11.22
CA GLY A 21 18.43 -3.11 11.03
C GLY A 21 17.22 -2.20 10.80
N CYS A 22 16.69 -2.17 9.57
CA CYS A 22 15.37 -1.58 9.32
C CYS A 22 14.30 -2.53 9.87
N ASN A 23 13.52 -2.07 10.85
CA ASN A 23 12.33 -2.80 11.31
C ASN A 23 11.18 -2.57 10.31
N GLY A 24 11.20 -3.32 9.20
CA GLY A 24 10.17 -3.26 8.15
C GLY A 24 9.00 -4.23 8.34
N GLN A 25 8.82 -4.80 9.54
CA GLN A 25 7.82 -5.84 9.76
C GLN A 25 6.41 -5.25 9.86
N LEU A 26 5.50 -5.78 9.04
CA LEU A 26 4.08 -5.39 9.05
C LEU A 26 3.37 -5.93 10.30
N THR A 27 2.41 -5.18 10.81
CA THR A 27 1.57 -5.60 11.95
C THR A 27 0.11 -5.20 11.74
N TYR A 28 -0.82 -6.05 12.18
CA TYR A 28 -2.26 -5.77 12.09
C TYR A 28 -2.68 -4.55 12.92
N THR A 29 -1.91 -4.22 13.96
CA THR A 29 -2.21 -3.13 14.90
C THR A 29 -1.52 -1.82 14.56
N PHE A 30 -0.88 -1.70 13.38
CA PHE A 30 -0.11 -0.52 12.99
C PHE A 30 -0.86 0.80 13.16
N TYR A 31 -2.15 0.84 12.80
CA TYR A 31 -3.01 2.04 12.89
C TYR A 31 -3.81 2.16 14.18
N SER A 32 -3.69 1.23 15.12
CA SER A 32 -4.55 1.13 16.31
C SER A 32 -4.55 2.38 17.20
N SER A 33 -3.45 3.12 17.25
CA SER A 33 -3.31 4.36 18.03
C SER A 33 -3.43 5.64 17.21
N SER A 34 -3.15 5.59 15.90
CA SER A 34 -3.03 6.76 15.03
C SER A 34 -4.25 7.01 14.14
N CYS A 35 -4.96 5.95 13.74
CA CYS A 35 -6.22 6.06 13.00
C CYS A 35 -7.21 5.01 13.51
N GLN A 36 -7.88 5.35 14.62
CA GLN A 36 -8.89 4.50 15.21
C GLN A 36 -10.02 4.26 14.20
N ASN A 37 -10.48 3.01 14.09
CA ASN A 37 -11.55 2.60 13.19
C ASN A 37 -11.24 2.70 11.69
N VAL A 38 -9.96 2.60 11.28
CA VAL A 38 -9.56 2.57 9.85
C VAL A 38 -10.39 1.56 9.03
N SER A 39 -10.52 0.31 9.49
CA SER A 39 -11.27 -0.72 8.77
C SER A 39 -12.76 -0.41 8.66
N GLY A 40 -13.35 0.27 9.64
CA GLY A 40 -14.76 0.68 9.60
C GLY A 40 -15.02 1.79 8.58
N VAL A 41 -14.10 2.76 8.48
CA VAL A 41 -14.18 3.82 7.45
C VAL A 41 -14.10 3.21 6.05
N VAL A 42 -13.09 2.35 5.80
CA VAL A 42 -12.93 1.67 4.51
C VAL A 42 -14.17 0.84 4.16
N ARG A 43 -14.67 0.03 5.11
CA ARG A 43 -15.86 -0.81 4.91
C ARG A 43 -17.10 0.00 4.50
N ASN A 44 -17.36 1.13 5.17
CA ASN A 44 -18.51 1.96 4.86
C ASN A 44 -18.49 2.51 3.42
N ILE A 45 -17.30 2.87 2.91
CA ILE A 45 -17.16 3.33 1.52
C ILE A 45 -17.39 2.16 0.55
N LEU A 46 -16.82 0.99 0.84
CA LEU A 46 -17.01 -0.20 0.00
C LEU A 46 -18.46 -0.66 -0.08
N GLU A 47 -19.18 -0.70 1.04
CA GLU A 47 -20.60 -1.06 1.06
C GLU A 47 -21.46 -0.12 0.22
N ARG A 48 -21.11 1.17 0.15
CA ARG A 48 -21.78 2.14 -0.72
C ARG A 48 -21.39 1.97 -2.18
N ALA A 49 -20.10 1.80 -2.46
CA ALA A 49 -19.61 1.56 -3.82
C ALA A 49 -20.23 0.29 -4.43
N GLN A 50 -20.40 -0.76 -3.63
CA GLN A 50 -21.01 -2.03 -4.05
C GLN A 50 -22.47 -1.89 -4.49
N GLN A 51 -23.21 -0.90 -3.98
CA GLN A 51 -24.59 -0.63 -4.41
C GLN A 51 -24.63 -0.10 -5.85
N SER A 52 -23.57 0.59 -6.29
CA SER A 52 -23.47 1.14 -7.64
C SER A 52 -22.75 0.19 -8.60
N ASP A 53 -21.75 -0.55 -8.10
CA ASP A 53 -21.02 -1.55 -8.85
C ASP A 53 -20.78 -2.82 -8.01
N VAL A 54 -21.57 -3.86 -8.30
CA VAL A 54 -21.44 -5.17 -7.63
C VAL A 54 -20.08 -5.84 -7.85
N ARG A 55 -19.30 -5.40 -8.85
CA ARG A 55 -17.96 -5.95 -9.15
C ARG A 55 -16.84 -5.19 -8.45
N ILE A 56 -17.13 -4.13 -7.69
CA ILE A 56 -16.09 -3.28 -7.08
C ILE A 56 -15.11 -4.08 -6.22
N GLY A 57 -15.60 -5.05 -5.44
CA GLY A 57 -14.74 -5.87 -4.60
C GLY A 57 -13.72 -6.68 -5.41
N ALA A 58 -14.12 -7.22 -6.56
CA ALA A 58 -13.22 -7.96 -7.45
C ALA A 58 -12.19 -7.02 -8.11
N LYS A 59 -12.59 -5.80 -8.48
CA LYS A 59 -11.68 -4.77 -9.03
C LYS A 59 -10.59 -4.40 -8.03
N LEU A 60 -10.95 -4.16 -6.77
CA LEU A 60 -10.01 -3.73 -5.73
C LEU A 60 -9.04 -4.84 -5.32
N ILE A 61 -9.51 -6.10 -5.22
CA ILE A 61 -8.64 -7.26 -5.03
C ILE A 61 -7.61 -7.36 -6.16
N ARG A 62 -8.03 -7.13 -7.41
CA ARG A 62 -7.14 -7.12 -8.56
C ARG A 62 -6.13 -5.97 -8.49
N LEU A 63 -6.55 -4.76 -8.10
CA LEU A 63 -5.60 -3.63 -7.94
C LEU A 63 -4.51 -3.96 -6.93
N HIS A 64 -4.86 -4.52 -5.76
CA HIS A 64 -3.86 -4.92 -4.78
C HIS A 64 -2.93 -6.01 -5.30
N PHE A 65 -3.46 -6.99 -6.04
CA PHE A 65 -2.62 -8.01 -6.69
C PHE A 65 -1.62 -7.39 -7.67
N HIS A 66 -2.07 -6.48 -8.54
CA HIS A 66 -1.19 -5.86 -9.53
C HIS A 66 -0.16 -4.91 -8.89
N ASP A 67 -0.53 -4.18 -7.84
CA ASP A 67 0.39 -3.38 -7.01
C ASP A 67 1.51 -4.29 -6.47
N CYS A 68 1.14 -5.33 -5.73
CA CYS A 68 2.11 -6.24 -5.10
C CYS A 68 3.02 -7.00 -6.09
N PHE A 69 2.61 -7.16 -7.35
CA PHE A 69 3.39 -7.89 -8.35
C PHE A 69 4.47 -7.05 -9.02
N VAL A 70 4.35 -5.71 -8.99
CA VAL A 70 5.32 -4.80 -9.58
C VAL A 70 6.03 -4.07 -8.45
N ASN A 71 7.27 -4.45 -8.16
CA ASN A 71 8.10 -3.86 -7.07
C ASN A 71 7.53 -3.94 -5.64
N GLY A 72 6.37 -4.57 -5.43
CA GLY A 72 5.80 -4.83 -4.11
C GLY A 72 4.59 -3.94 -3.82
N CYS A 73 3.96 -4.15 -2.67
CA CYS A 73 2.72 -3.45 -2.33
C CYS A 73 3.03 -2.03 -1.83
N ASP A 74 3.29 -1.09 -2.74
CA ASP A 74 3.76 0.26 -2.43
C ASP A 74 2.81 1.37 -2.92
N GLY A 75 1.70 1.02 -3.57
CA GLY A 75 0.72 1.95 -4.12
C GLY A 75 1.15 2.57 -5.45
N SER A 76 2.23 2.08 -6.08
CA SER A 76 2.74 2.56 -7.37
C SER A 76 1.69 2.50 -8.48
N ILE A 77 0.85 1.47 -8.51
CA ILE A 77 -0.24 1.32 -9.49
C ILE A 77 -1.24 2.49 -9.47
N LEU A 78 -1.32 3.24 -8.37
CA LEU A 78 -2.27 4.33 -8.19
C LEU A 78 -1.79 5.63 -8.83
N LEU A 79 -0.50 5.75 -9.15
CA LEU A 79 0.10 6.97 -9.68
C LEU A 79 -0.33 7.21 -11.14
N ASP A 80 -0.74 8.45 -11.43
CA ASP A 80 -1.04 8.91 -12.78
C ASP A 80 0.22 9.39 -13.51
N ASN A 81 0.10 9.55 -14.83
CA ASN A 81 1.16 10.15 -15.63
C ASN A 81 1.47 11.56 -15.14
N ALA A 82 2.76 11.84 -14.99
CA ALA A 82 3.28 13.15 -14.63
C ALA A 82 4.66 13.36 -15.29
N ASP A 83 5.25 14.55 -15.13
CA ASP A 83 6.57 14.83 -15.66
C ASP A 83 7.62 13.84 -15.11
N GLY A 84 8.12 12.97 -16.00
CA GLY A 84 9.08 11.93 -15.64
C GLY A 84 8.48 10.67 -14.99
N ILE A 85 7.14 10.53 -14.97
CA ILE A 85 6.43 9.36 -14.45
C ILE A 85 5.53 8.79 -15.54
N GLU A 86 5.85 7.58 -16.00
CA GLU A 86 4.94 6.76 -16.81
C GLU A 86 4.10 5.89 -15.89
N SER A 87 2.78 6.02 -15.99
CA SER A 87 1.84 5.32 -15.11
C SER A 87 1.76 3.83 -15.43
N GLU A 88 1.77 3.00 -14.39
CA GLU A 88 1.49 1.58 -14.53
C GLU A 88 0.06 1.30 -15.03
N LYS A 89 -0.86 2.27 -14.92
CA LYS A 89 -2.22 2.17 -15.47
C LYS A 89 -2.22 1.97 -16.98
N ASP A 90 -1.19 2.45 -17.68
CA ASP A 90 -1.04 2.31 -19.13
C ASP A 90 -0.28 1.05 -19.56
N ALA A 91 0.23 0.25 -18.62
CA ALA A 91 0.89 -1.01 -18.92
C ALA A 91 -0.11 -2.01 -19.53
N GLY A 92 0.34 -2.87 -20.44
CA GLY A 92 -0.52 -3.82 -21.16
C GLY A 92 -1.52 -4.62 -20.30
N PRO A 93 -1.14 -5.14 -19.11
CA PRO A 93 -2.07 -5.83 -18.22
C PRO A 93 -3.12 -4.93 -17.54
N ASN A 94 -2.89 -3.62 -17.46
CA ASN A 94 -3.72 -2.65 -16.73
C ASN A 94 -4.54 -1.77 -17.67
N LYS A 95 -4.01 -1.46 -18.84
CA LYS A 95 -4.64 -0.56 -19.81
C LYS A 95 -6.01 -1.08 -20.22
N ASP A 96 -7.01 -0.20 -20.11
CA ASP A 96 -8.42 -0.51 -20.40
C ASP A 96 -8.95 -1.73 -19.63
N SER A 97 -8.35 -2.04 -18.48
CA SER A 97 -8.61 -3.28 -17.75
C SER A 97 -8.66 -3.09 -16.23
N ALA A 98 -7.63 -2.49 -15.63
CA ALA A 98 -7.61 -2.12 -14.22
C ALA A 98 -8.62 -0.98 -13.98
N ASP A 99 -9.37 -1.06 -12.89
CA ASP A 99 -10.49 -0.16 -12.60
C ASP A 99 -10.74 -0.11 -11.08
N GLY A 100 -11.59 0.82 -10.60
CA GLY A 100 -11.90 1.04 -9.19
C GLY A 100 -10.98 2.03 -8.48
N PHE A 101 -10.18 2.80 -9.24
CA PHE A 101 -9.30 3.85 -8.71
C PHE A 101 -10.06 4.97 -7.99
N ASP A 102 -11.24 5.34 -8.51
CA ASP A 102 -12.15 6.31 -7.92
C ASP A 102 -12.61 5.91 -6.50
N VAL A 103 -12.88 4.63 -6.28
CA VAL A 103 -13.25 4.13 -4.94
C VAL A 103 -12.06 4.15 -3.99
N VAL A 104 -10.83 3.96 -4.49
CA VAL A 104 -9.61 4.15 -3.70
C VAL A 104 -9.46 5.62 -3.28
N ASP A 105 -9.75 6.55 -4.18
CA ASP A 105 -9.74 7.99 -3.89
C ASP A 105 -10.81 8.40 -2.87
N ASP A 106 -12.02 7.83 -2.95
CA ASP A 106 -13.08 8.04 -1.96
C ASP A 106 -12.68 7.53 -0.57
N ILE A 107 -12.06 6.34 -0.51
CA ILE A 107 -11.54 5.78 0.73
C ILE A 107 -10.44 6.69 1.29
N LYS A 108 -9.48 7.10 0.45
CA LYS A 108 -8.37 7.98 0.87
C LYS A 108 -8.90 9.31 1.38
N THR A 109 -9.84 9.92 0.67
CA THR A 109 -10.48 11.18 1.08
C THR A 109 -11.18 11.03 2.42
N ALA A 110 -11.95 9.95 2.62
CA ALA A 110 -12.63 9.69 3.88
C ALA A 110 -11.64 9.51 5.04
N LEU A 111 -10.53 8.80 4.81
CA LEU A 111 -9.49 8.59 5.81
C LEU A 111 -8.70 9.86 6.12
N GLU A 112 -8.36 10.68 5.13
CA GLU A 112 -7.67 11.96 5.35
C GLU A 112 -8.52 12.94 6.16
N ASN A 113 -9.85 12.88 6.05
CA ASN A 113 -10.75 13.66 6.90
C ASN A 113 -10.78 13.20 8.37
N VAL A 114 -10.41 11.94 8.64
CA VAL A 114 -10.44 11.34 9.99
C VAL A 114 -9.05 11.36 10.64
N CYS A 115 -8.01 11.03 9.88
CA CYS A 115 -6.64 10.86 10.35
C CYS A 115 -5.65 11.35 9.26
N PRO A 116 -5.45 12.68 9.14
CA PRO A 116 -4.67 13.28 8.06
C PRO A 116 -3.22 12.78 8.02
N GLY A 117 -2.76 12.37 6.84
CA GLY A 117 -1.38 11.95 6.58
C GLY A 117 -0.97 10.66 7.30
N VAL A 118 -1.92 9.86 7.79
CA VAL A 118 -1.62 8.65 8.59
C VAL A 118 -1.62 7.39 7.72
N VAL A 119 -2.72 7.12 7.01
CA VAL A 119 -2.92 5.83 6.33
C VAL A 119 -2.35 5.86 4.91
N SER A 120 -1.46 4.91 4.61
CA SER A 120 -0.82 4.79 3.31
C SER A 120 -1.79 4.29 2.23
N CYS A 121 -1.56 4.66 0.96
CA CYS A 121 -2.38 4.17 -0.15
C CYS A 121 -2.19 2.66 -0.41
N ALA A 122 -0.97 2.15 -0.17
CA ALA A 122 -0.70 0.71 -0.20
C ALA A 122 -1.56 -0.07 0.81
N ASP A 123 -1.68 0.44 2.05
CA ASP A 123 -2.52 -0.20 3.07
C ASP A 123 -4.00 -0.06 2.76
N ILE A 124 -4.43 1.00 2.06
CA ILE A 124 -5.80 1.12 1.56
C ILE A 124 -6.10 -0.02 0.59
N LEU A 125 -5.21 -0.34 -0.36
CA LEU A 125 -5.40 -1.47 -1.27
C LEU A 125 -5.49 -2.81 -0.52
N ALA A 126 -4.64 -3.02 0.48
CA ALA A 126 -4.64 -4.23 1.30
C ALA A 126 -5.95 -4.37 2.11
N LEU A 127 -6.34 -3.31 2.83
CA LEU A 127 -7.58 -3.27 3.62
C LEU A 127 -8.81 -3.43 2.74
N ALA A 128 -8.86 -2.72 1.61
CA ALA A 128 -9.98 -2.77 0.69
C ALA A 128 -10.16 -4.17 0.10
N SER A 129 -9.06 -4.84 -0.25
CA SER A 129 -9.08 -6.23 -0.73
C SER A 129 -9.60 -7.20 0.34
N GLN A 130 -9.09 -7.11 1.57
CA GLN A 130 -9.50 -7.96 2.69
C GLN A 130 -10.98 -7.79 3.04
N ILE A 131 -11.46 -6.55 3.08
CA ILE A 131 -12.87 -6.26 3.34
C ILE A 131 -13.76 -6.71 2.18
N SER A 132 -13.32 -6.51 0.94
CA SER A 132 -14.07 -6.93 -0.25
C SER A 132 -14.37 -8.42 -0.25
N VAL A 133 -13.40 -9.27 0.12
CA VAL A 133 -13.62 -10.72 0.29
C VAL A 133 -14.66 -11.01 1.38
N THR A 134 -14.63 -10.24 2.47
CA THR A 134 -15.55 -10.41 3.60
C THR A 134 -16.98 -9.97 3.28
N LEU A 135 -17.18 -9.03 2.36
CA LEU A 135 -18.51 -8.52 1.99
C LEU A 135 -19.26 -9.45 1.03
N VAL A 136 -18.57 -10.39 0.37
CA VAL A 136 -19.16 -11.36 -0.57
C VAL A 136 -19.24 -12.78 0.00
N SER A 137 -18.70 -13.00 1.20
CA SER A 137 -18.78 -14.24 1.97
C SER A 137 -19.98 -14.23 2.91
#